data_AF-A0A3M2DWM2-F1
#
_entry.id   AF-A0A3M2DWM2-F1
#
_cell.length_a   1.000
_cell.length_b   1.000
_cell.length_c   1.000
_cell.angle_alpha   90.00
_cell.angle_beta   90.00
_cell.angle_gamma   90.00
#
_symmetry.space_group_name_H-M   'P 1'
#
loop_
_entity.id
_entity.type
_entity.pdbx_description
1 polymer ?
#
loop_
_entity_poly.entity_id
_entity_poly.type
_entity_poly.pdbx_seq_one_letter_code
_entity_poly.pdbx_strand_id
1 'polypeptide(L)'
;MEALTGAAMKFLGWFQAGELELVPLFANGFLELMAETCVGWLLLDGAVIAADKAAALPDGHDDKPFYEGKIRAAQYFARTVVPLVKSRAAIIALGDRSALDLAEAGF
;
A
#
# COMPACT_ATOMS: atom_id res chain seq x y z
N MET A 1 -2.52 -5.49 -7.59
CA MET A 1 -1.27 -5.44 -8.40
C MET A 1 -1.37 -4.36 -9.48
N GLU A 2 -2.46 -4.30 -10.24
CA GLU A 2 -2.69 -3.27 -11.29
C GLU A 2 -2.44 -1.82 -10.85
N ALA A 3 -2.98 -1.38 -9.71
CA ALA A 3 -2.81 0.00 -9.22
C ALA A 3 -1.34 0.37 -8.98
N LEU A 4 -0.57 -0.54 -8.37
CA LEU A 4 0.86 -0.33 -8.12
C LEU A 4 1.66 -0.29 -9.43
N THR A 5 1.41 -1.26 -10.32
CA THR A 5 2.06 -1.28 -11.63
C THR A 5 1.72 -0.02 -12.44
N GLY A 6 0.48 0.44 -12.40
CA GLY A 6 0.05 1.68 -13.04
C GLY A 6 0.79 2.91 -12.52
N ALA A 7 0.97 3.02 -11.19
CA ALA A 7 1.75 4.11 -10.60
C ALA A 7 3.24 4.05 -11.01
N ALA A 8 3.83 2.86 -11.04
CA ALA A 8 5.22 2.68 -11.50
C ALA A 8 5.38 3.05 -12.99
N MET A 9 4.43 2.66 -13.84
CA MET A 9 4.41 3.04 -15.25
C MET A 9 4.24 4.55 -15.44
N LYS A 10 3.48 5.22 -14.57
CA LYS A 10 3.34 6.68 -14.59
C LYS A 10 4.67 7.38 -14.32
N PHE A 11 5.44 6.90 -13.33
CA PHE A 11 6.79 7.39 -13.04
C PHE A 11 7.74 7.21 -14.24
N LEU A 12 7.72 6.03 -14.87
CA LEU A 12 8.49 5.79 -16.08
C LEU A 12 8.09 6.74 -17.22
N GLY A 13 6.79 6.98 -17.39
CA GLY A 13 6.27 7.91 -18.38
C GLY A 13 6.77 9.33 -18.17
N TRP A 14 6.76 9.84 -16.93
CA TRP A 14 7.31 11.16 -16.60
C TRP A 14 8.80 11.26 -16.88
N PHE A 15 9.56 10.21 -16.56
CA PHE A 15 10.99 10.16 -16.88
C PHE A 15 11.25 10.26 -18.39
N GLN A 16 10.49 9.50 -19.20
CA GLN A 16 10.60 9.52 -20.66
C GLN A 16 10.14 10.83 -21.28
N ALA A 17 9.16 11.51 -20.67
CA ALA A 17 8.64 12.80 -21.12
C ALA A 17 9.52 14.00 -20.69
N GLY A 18 10.53 13.78 -19.83
CA GLY A 18 11.35 14.85 -19.27
C GLY A 18 10.69 15.63 -18.12
N GLU A 19 9.54 15.17 -17.62
CA GLU A 19 8.80 15.76 -16.50
C GLU A 19 9.39 15.34 -15.15
N LEU A 20 10.71 15.52 -14.99
CA LEU A 20 11.47 14.94 -13.88
C LEU A 20 11.05 15.48 -12.50
N GLU A 21 10.45 16.66 -12.43
CA GLU A 21 9.96 17.29 -11.19
C GLU A 21 8.77 16.55 -10.56
N LEU A 22 7.98 15.85 -11.37
CA LEU A 22 6.83 15.07 -10.89
C LEU A 22 7.27 13.82 -10.12
N VAL A 23 8.44 13.27 -10.46
CA VAL A 23 8.99 12.08 -9.82
C VAL A 23 9.22 12.29 -8.32
N PRO A 24 10.01 13.28 -7.86
CA PRO A 24 10.17 13.55 -6.44
C PRO A 24 8.89 14.09 -5.79
N LEU A 25 8.06 14.86 -6.52
CA LEU A 25 6.78 15.37 -5.99
C LEU A 25 5.87 14.24 -5.49
N PHE A 26 5.77 13.15 -6.25
CA PHE A 26 4.91 12.01 -5.92
C PHE A 26 5.63 10.82 -5.28
N ALA A 27 6.95 10.90 -5.04
CA ALA A 27 7.76 9.78 -4.57
C ALA A 27 7.25 9.18 -3.25
N ASN A 28 6.91 10.02 -2.27
CA ASN A 28 6.41 9.55 -0.97
C ASN A 28 5.09 8.79 -1.12
N GLY A 29 4.16 9.32 -1.91
CA GLY A 29 2.88 8.64 -2.19
C GLY A 29 3.08 7.28 -2.86
N PHE A 30 4.06 7.16 -3.76
CA PHE A 30 4.42 5.88 -4.37
C PHE A 30 5.03 4.90 -3.36
N LEU A 31 5.93 5.38 -2.49
CA LEU A 31 6.55 4.56 -1.44
C LEU A 31 5.53 4.06 -0.42
N GLU A 32 4.58 4.89 0.00
CA GLU A 32 3.46 4.49 0.85
C GLU A 32 2.61 3.40 0.20
N LEU A 33 2.26 3.61 -1.07
CA LEU A 33 1.48 2.65 -1.86
C LEU A 33 2.20 1.29 -1.94
N MET A 34 3.51 1.30 -2.21
CA MET A 34 4.36 0.11 -2.20
C MET A 34 4.35 -0.57 -0.83
N ALA A 35 4.57 0.19 0.25
CA ALA A 35 4.61 -0.33 1.61
C ALA A 35 3.28 -1.00 2.01
N GLU A 36 2.15 -0.32 1.78
CA GLU A 36 0.82 -0.86 2.09
C GLU A 36 0.51 -2.12 1.30
N THR A 37 0.92 -2.19 0.03
CA THR A 37 0.76 -3.38 -0.81
C THR A 37 1.57 -4.56 -0.26
N CYS A 38 2.85 -4.34 0.03
CA CYS A 38 3.75 -5.39 0.54
C CYS A 38 3.34 -5.87 1.94
N VAL A 39 3.06 -4.94 2.86
CA VAL A 39 2.63 -5.28 4.23
C VAL A 39 1.29 -6.00 4.20
N GLY A 40 0.33 -5.56 3.38
CA GLY A 40 -0.94 -6.23 3.21
C GLY A 40 -0.78 -7.67 2.75
N TRP A 41 0.11 -7.93 1.80
CA TRP A 41 0.44 -9.29 1.35
C TRP A 41 1.04 -10.14 2.47
N LEU A 42 2.06 -9.64 3.17
CA LEU A 42 2.74 -10.38 4.24
C LEU A 42 1.81 -10.68 5.43
N LEU A 43 0.91 -9.76 5.77
CA LEU A 43 -0.10 -9.99 6.82
C LEU A 43 -1.09 -11.09 6.42
N LEU A 44 -1.55 -11.10 5.17
CA LEU A 44 -2.46 -12.13 4.67
C LEU A 44 -1.79 -13.50 4.64
N ASP A 45 -0.53 -13.57 4.19
CA ASP A 45 0.27 -14.81 4.20
C ASP A 45 0.43 -15.35 5.64
N GLY A 46 0.82 -14.47 6.57
CA GLY A 46 0.91 -14.82 7.98
C GLY A 46 -0.44 -15.25 8.59
N ALA A 47 -1.56 -14.71 8.13
CA ALA A 47 -2.90 -15.11 8.58
C ALA A 47 -3.31 -16.49 8.06
N VAL A 48 -2.93 -16.85 6.82
CA VAL A 48 -3.14 -18.21 6.30
C VAL A 48 -2.35 -19.23 7.14
N ILE A 49 -1.06 -18.95 7.38
CA ILE A 49 -0.23 -19.80 8.24
C ILE A 49 -0.81 -19.89 9.65
N ALA A 50 -1.27 -18.77 10.22
CA ALA A 50 -1.88 -18.75 11.55
C ALA A 50 -3.17 -19.58 11.61
N ALA A 51 -4.00 -19.56 10.56
CA ALA A 51 -5.20 -20.36 10.48
C ALA A 51 -4.88 -21.86 10.49
N ASP A 52 -3.90 -22.29 9.69
CA ASP A 52 -3.46 -23.69 9.65
C ASP A 52 -2.90 -24.16 10.99
N LYS A 53 -2.08 -23.31 11.64
CA LYS A 53 -1.51 -23.61 12.97
C LYS A 53 -2.59 -23.69 14.04
N ALA A 54 -3.55 -22.76 14.04
CA ALA A 54 -4.67 -22.78 15.00
C ALA A 54 -5.55 -24.03 14.85
N ALA A 55 -5.78 -24.49 13.62
CA ALA A 55 -6.58 -25.67 13.33
C ALA A 55 -5.91 -26.98 13.80
N ALA A 56 -4.57 -27.02 13.83
CA ALA A 56 -3.81 -28.18 14.31
C ALA A 56 -3.73 -28.28 15.85
N LEU A 57 -4.15 -27.24 16.58
CA LEU A 57 -4.07 -27.21 18.04
C LEU A 57 -5.37 -27.72 18.71
N PRO A 58 -5.26 -28.42 19.85
CA PRO A 58 -6.41 -28.80 20.66
C PRO A 58 -7.24 -27.60 21.09
N ASP A 59 -8.53 -27.80 21.30
CA ASP A 59 -9.40 -26.75 21.83
C ASP A 59 -8.95 -26.29 23.21
N GLY A 60 -8.98 -24.97 23.42
CA GLY A 60 -8.51 -24.35 24.66
C GLY A 60 -6.99 -24.17 24.77
N HIS A 61 -6.19 -24.51 23.75
CA HIS A 61 -4.74 -24.28 23.78
C HIS A 61 -4.38 -22.78 23.88
N ASP A 62 -3.43 -22.44 24.75
CA ASP A 62 -3.07 -21.05 25.11
C ASP A 62 -2.58 -20.20 23.91
N ASP A 63 -2.07 -20.83 22.86
CA ASP A 63 -1.64 -20.15 21.63
C ASP A 63 -2.78 -19.80 20.67
N LYS A 64 -4.00 -20.35 20.82
CA LYS A 64 -5.12 -20.06 19.90
C LYS A 64 -5.45 -18.55 19.81
N PRO A 65 -5.50 -17.79 20.92
CA PRO A 65 -5.69 -16.33 20.87
C PRO A 65 -4.62 -15.58 20.06
N PHE A 66 -3.36 -16.03 20.11
CA PHE A 66 -2.28 -15.40 19.32
C PHE A 66 -2.54 -15.55 17.82
N TYR A 67 -2.86 -16.76 17.37
CA TYR A 67 -3.17 -17.03 15.96
C TYR A 67 -4.45 -16.32 15.51
N GLU A 68 -5.49 -16.28 16.35
CA GLU A 68 -6.68 -15.49 16.06
C GLU A 68 -6.32 -14.01 15.89
N GLY A 69 -5.48 -13.46 16.77
CA GLY A 69 -4.98 -12.08 16.67
C GLY A 69 -4.30 -11.79 15.32
N LYS A 70 -3.47 -12.71 14.81
CA LYS A 70 -2.83 -12.58 13.48
C LYS A 70 -3.87 -12.52 12.36
N ILE A 71 -4.89 -13.40 12.41
CA ILE A 71 -5.96 -13.43 11.42
C ILE A 71 -6.78 -12.13 11.46
N ARG A 72 -7.16 -11.66 12.65
CA ARG A 72 -7.94 -10.42 12.80
C ARG A 72 -7.15 -9.19 12.36
N ALA A 73 -5.85 -9.11 12.67
CA ALA A 73 -4.99 -8.02 12.24
C ALA A 73 -4.89 -7.94 10.70
N ALA A 74 -4.70 -9.08 10.03
CA ALA A 74 -4.67 -9.12 8.57
C ALA A 74 -6.02 -8.74 7.95
N GLN A 75 -7.13 -9.23 8.51
CA GLN A 75 -8.48 -8.87 8.06
C GLN A 75 -8.75 -7.37 8.20
N TYR A 76 -8.35 -6.76 9.31
CA TYR A 76 -8.46 -5.32 9.50
C TYR A 76 -7.66 -4.57 8.44
N PHE A 77 -6.36 -4.85 8.33
CA PHE A 77 -5.47 -4.16 7.40
C PHE A 77 -5.93 -4.29 5.93
N ALA A 78 -6.36 -5.49 5.53
CA ALA A 78 -6.89 -5.74 4.19
C ALA A 78 -8.17 -4.96 3.89
N ARG A 79 -8.99 -4.65 4.91
CA ARG A 79 -10.26 -3.94 4.75
C ARG A 79 -10.14 -2.43 4.92
N THR A 80 -9.14 -1.93 5.62
CA THR A 80 -9.03 -0.50 5.99
C THR A 80 -7.84 0.21 5.36
N VAL A 81 -6.74 -0.49 5.10
CA VAL A 81 -5.50 0.10 4.57
C VAL A 81 -5.30 -0.25 3.10
N VAL A 82 -5.40 -1.53 2.73
CA VAL A 82 -5.19 -1.97 1.34
C VAL A 82 -6.08 -1.25 0.31
N PRO A 83 -7.36 -0.90 0.60
CA PRO A 83 -8.16 -0.15 -0.37
C PRO A 83 -7.58 1.22 -0.73
N LEU A 84 -6.81 1.85 0.16
CA LEU A 84 -6.19 3.16 -0.06
C LEU A 84 -5.11 3.14 -1.15
N VAL A 85 -4.52 1.97 -1.43
CA VAL A 85 -3.57 1.75 -2.55
C VAL A 85 -4.16 2.23 -3.87
N LYS A 86 -5.46 1.96 -4.12
CA LYS A 86 -6.14 2.40 -5.34
C LYS A 86 -6.29 3.91 -5.39
N SER A 87 -6.68 4.52 -4.29
CA SER A 87 -6.84 5.97 -4.19
C SER A 87 -5.51 6.69 -4.38
N ARG A 88 -4.43 6.20 -3.76
CA ARG A 88 -3.07 6.74 -3.96
C ARG A 88 -2.61 6.61 -5.40
N ALA A 89 -2.82 5.45 -6.04
CA ALA A 89 -2.49 5.27 -7.45
C ALA A 89 -3.23 6.29 -8.33
N ALA A 90 -4.52 6.52 -8.06
CA ALA A 90 -5.33 7.48 -8.79
C ALA A 90 -4.81 8.92 -8.59
N ILE A 91 -4.43 9.31 -7.37
CA ILE A 91 -3.84 10.62 -7.08
C ILE A 91 -2.52 10.81 -7.84
N ILE A 92 -1.62 9.82 -7.81
CA ILE A 92 -0.36 9.84 -8.57
C ILE A 92 -0.64 9.97 -10.08
N ALA A 93 -1.65 9.25 -10.58
CA ALA A 93 -2.02 9.27 -11.99
C ALA A 93 -2.51 10.64 -12.48
N LEU A 94 -3.12 11.46 -11.60
CA LEU A 94 -3.50 12.84 -11.93
C LEU A 94 -2.29 13.68 -12.32
N GLY A 95 -1.14 13.46 -11.68
CA GLY A 95 0.08 14.22 -11.96
C GLY A 95 -0.09 15.72 -11.77
N ASP A 96 -0.88 16.10 -10.77
CA ASP A 96 -1.17 17.50 -10.46
C ASP A 96 0.13 18.28 -10.17
N ARG A 97 0.26 19.43 -10.82
CA ARG A 97 1.45 20.30 -10.76
C ARG A 97 1.20 21.57 -9.96
N SER A 98 0.03 21.74 -9.36
CA SER A 98 -0.33 23.00 -8.69
C SER A 98 0.71 23.46 -7.67
N ALA A 99 1.38 22.53 -6.98
CA ALA A 99 2.45 22.83 -6.03
C ALA A 99 3.76 23.31 -6.70
N LEU A 100 4.05 22.87 -7.91
CA LEU A 100 5.22 23.30 -8.70
C LEU A 100 4.95 24.62 -9.43
N ASP A 101 3.72 24.82 -9.87
CA ASP A 101 3.33 25.98 -10.68
C ASP A 101 2.98 27.21 -9.80
N LEU A 102 2.92 27.06 -8.46
CA LEU A 102 2.68 28.16 -7.52
C LEU A 102 3.86 29.14 -7.53
N ALA A 103 3.57 30.42 -7.78
CA ALA A 103 4.59 31.47 -7.67
C ALA A 103 5.12 31.58 -6.24
N GLU A 104 6.41 31.88 -6.09
CA GLU A 104 7.06 32.00 -4.77
C GLU A 104 6.35 33.01 -3.85
N ALA A 105 5.85 34.12 -4.39
CA ALA A 105 5.10 35.13 -3.64
C ALA A 105 3.72 34.63 -3.11
N GLY A 106 3.30 33.43 -3.50
CA GLY A 106 2.08 32.79 -3.04
C GLY A 106 2.25 31.85 -1.82
N PHE A 107 3.48 31.70 -1.31
CA PHE A 107 3.80 30.92 -0.10
C PHE A 107 3.87 31.78 1.16
#